data_AF-A0AAQ2ERR1-F1
#
_entry.id   AF-A0AAQ2ERR1-F1
#
_cell.length_a   1.000
_cell.length_b   1.000
_cell.length_c   1.000
_cell.angle_alpha   90.00
_cell.angle_beta   90.00
_cell.angle_gamma   90.00
#
_symmetry.space_group_name_H-M   'P 1'
#
loop_
_entity.id
_entity.type
_entity.pdbx_description
1 polymer ?
#
loop_
_entity_poly.entity_id
_entity_poly.type
_entity_poly.pdbx_seq_one_letter_code
_entity_poly.pdbx_strand_id
1 'polypeptide(L)'
;MTNVQPIIEHTTTDNFSFLQHWYPELYRLGMDMDRFYSQDHSCALLKARLFAEVWCHIFAEKVGVKLDCNTELNNKITQLQSITNVPPYIIDELEVIRLNANLGVHAYCSITNEWVGRAQTSQKQVNNTMQAVLELASFLVFNICGEKGEKTSWQAPTHLDEIKNVELALNGNKEANYALAKQALSQLEHYKNKELVEDLTRNQIKTLKRDLEYWLSRSALCNAEGTALLYAKAYQLKWLQPSEHHNAETCYKAAIKECESGEAHY
;
A
#
# COMPACT_ATOMS: atom_id res chain seq x y z
N MET A 1 4.00 11.64 35.80
CA MET A 1 4.80 11.39 34.58
C MET A 1 3.91 10.69 33.59
N THR A 2 3.32 11.45 32.66
CA THR A 2 2.45 10.93 31.59
C THR A 2 3.34 10.23 30.56
N ASN A 3 3.21 8.90 30.46
CA ASN A 3 3.75 8.12 29.34
C ASN A 3 3.03 8.58 28.07
N VAL A 4 3.63 9.52 27.34
CA VAL A 4 3.23 9.84 25.97
C VAL A 4 3.60 8.61 25.15
N GLN A 5 2.62 7.79 24.79
CA GLN A 5 2.84 6.70 23.86
C GLN A 5 3.29 7.30 22.52
N PRO A 6 4.36 6.76 21.91
CA PRO A 6 4.93 7.35 20.70
C PRO A 6 3.91 7.29 19.56
N ILE A 7 3.76 8.45 18.93
CA ILE A 7 2.97 8.70 17.73
C ILE A 7 3.54 7.84 16.59
N ILE A 8 2.68 7.25 15.77
CA ILE A 8 3.09 6.72 14.46
C ILE A 8 2.71 7.79 13.44
N GLU A 9 3.60 8.76 13.20
CA GLU A 9 3.40 9.70 12.09
C GLU A 9 3.55 8.95 10.77
N HIS A 10 2.52 9.10 9.92
CA HIS A 10 2.42 8.39 8.66
C HIS A 10 3.26 9.06 7.59
N THR A 11 4.43 8.49 7.29
CA THR A 11 5.01 8.53 5.95
C THR A 11 4.69 7.20 5.29
N THR A 12 3.64 7.13 4.48
CA THR A 12 3.53 6.05 3.50
C THR A 12 4.67 6.25 2.50
N THR A 13 5.82 5.64 2.76
CA THR A 13 6.86 5.54 1.74
C THR A 13 6.28 4.68 0.64
N ASP A 14 5.90 5.31 -0.46
CA ASP A 14 5.48 4.59 -1.66
C ASP A 14 6.72 4.05 -2.36
N ASN A 15 7.11 2.82 -1.97
CA ASN A 15 8.24 2.09 -2.54
C ASN A 15 8.11 1.88 -4.05
N PHE A 16 6.91 1.98 -4.63
CA PHE A 16 6.61 1.56 -6.00
C PHE A 16 6.05 2.68 -6.89
N SER A 17 5.97 3.92 -6.40
CA SER A 17 5.40 5.07 -7.11
C SER A 17 5.91 5.24 -8.55
N PHE A 18 7.20 4.96 -8.80
CA PHE A 18 7.81 5.02 -10.13
C PHE A 18 7.22 4.03 -11.15
N LEU A 19 6.55 2.96 -10.71
CA LEU A 19 5.85 2.02 -11.57
C LEU A 19 4.51 2.57 -12.08
N GLN A 20 3.92 3.56 -11.42
CA GLN A 20 2.54 3.97 -11.69
C GLN A 20 2.32 4.40 -13.15
N HIS A 21 3.32 5.05 -13.76
CA HIS A 21 3.26 5.48 -15.15
C HIS A 21 3.54 4.33 -16.14
N TRP A 22 4.56 3.51 -15.85
CA TRP A 22 5.07 2.51 -16.80
C TRP A 22 4.33 1.18 -16.75
N TYR A 23 4.01 0.71 -15.54
CA TYR A 23 3.45 -0.61 -15.29
C TYR A 23 2.37 -0.54 -14.18
N PRO A 24 1.17 -0.03 -14.48
CA PRO A 24 0.11 0.19 -13.49
C PRO A 24 -0.31 -1.07 -12.72
N GLU A 25 -0.27 -2.23 -13.36
CA GLU A 25 -0.61 -3.50 -12.68
C GLU A 25 0.47 -3.92 -11.67
N LEU A 26 1.75 -3.74 -12.01
CA LEU A 26 2.84 -3.98 -11.05
C LEU A 26 2.77 -2.97 -9.88
N TYR A 27 2.44 -1.70 -10.15
CA TYR A 27 2.20 -0.71 -9.09
C TYR A 27 1.08 -1.14 -8.15
N ARG A 28 -0.07 -1.57 -8.71
CA ARG A 28 -1.21 -2.05 -7.94
C ARG A 28 -0.84 -3.24 -7.05
N LEU A 29 -0.06 -4.19 -7.57
CA LEU A 29 0.43 -5.34 -6.80
C LEU A 29 1.42 -4.91 -5.70
N GLY A 30 2.31 -3.93 -5.99
CA GLY A 30 3.18 -3.28 -5.01
C GLY A 30 2.41 -2.74 -3.80
N MET A 31 1.37 -1.96 -4.08
CA MET A 31 0.48 -1.41 -3.06
C MET A 31 -0.31 -2.46 -2.29
N ASP A 32 -0.79 -3.52 -2.96
CA ASP A 32 -1.44 -4.65 -2.29
C ASP A 32 -0.47 -5.33 -1.31
N MET A 33 0.80 -5.53 -1.69
CA MET A 33 1.81 -6.12 -0.81
C MET A 33 2.10 -5.24 0.41
N ASP A 34 2.31 -3.94 0.21
CA ASP A 34 2.56 -2.99 1.30
C ASP A 34 1.39 -2.96 2.30
N ARG A 35 0.15 -3.10 1.82
CA ARG A 35 -1.04 -3.19 2.67
C ARG A 35 -1.05 -4.44 3.55
N PHE A 36 -0.69 -5.60 2.99
CA PHE A 36 -0.69 -6.85 3.74
C PHE A 36 0.60 -7.08 4.55
N TYR A 37 1.65 -6.29 4.29
CA TYR A 37 2.99 -6.46 4.84
C TYR A 37 3.02 -6.74 6.35
N SER A 38 2.21 -6.04 7.14
CA SER A 38 2.11 -6.23 8.59
C SER A 38 0.85 -6.95 9.06
N GLN A 39 -0.14 -7.13 8.19
CA GLN A 39 -1.46 -7.66 8.55
C GLN A 39 -1.56 -9.16 8.29
N ASP A 40 -1.05 -9.61 7.14
CA ASP A 40 -1.07 -11.01 6.72
C ASP A 40 0.12 -11.27 5.78
N HIS A 41 1.17 -11.89 6.34
CA HIS A 41 2.38 -12.22 5.60
C HIS A 41 2.10 -13.16 4.42
N SER A 42 1.17 -14.10 4.55
CA SER A 42 0.85 -15.04 3.48
C SER A 42 0.16 -14.33 2.33
N CYS A 43 -0.75 -13.38 2.60
CA CYS A 43 -1.32 -12.53 1.55
C CYS A 43 -0.28 -11.64 0.88
N ALA A 44 0.62 -11.01 1.65
CA ALA A 44 1.70 -10.21 1.08
C ALA A 44 2.58 -11.04 0.14
N LEU A 45 2.99 -12.24 0.56
CA LEU A 45 3.80 -13.13 -0.26
C LEU A 45 3.07 -13.68 -1.50
N LEU A 46 1.76 -13.94 -1.41
CA LEU A 46 0.96 -14.31 -2.58
C LEU A 46 0.93 -13.19 -3.62
N LYS A 47 0.81 -11.95 -3.17
CA LYS A 47 0.88 -10.78 -4.05
C LYS A 47 2.27 -10.60 -4.65
N ALA A 48 3.33 -10.89 -3.89
CA ALA A 48 4.71 -10.91 -4.40
C ALA A 48 4.91 -11.96 -5.49
N ARG A 49 4.35 -13.17 -5.31
CA ARG A 49 4.39 -14.20 -6.35
C ARG A 49 3.70 -13.74 -7.63
N LEU A 50 2.48 -13.20 -7.51
CA LEU A 50 1.74 -12.70 -8.65
C LEU A 50 2.50 -11.55 -9.34
N PHE A 51 3.14 -10.67 -8.56
CA PHE A 51 4.02 -9.63 -9.07
C PHE A 51 5.15 -10.25 -9.92
N ALA A 52 5.86 -11.25 -9.41
CA ALA A 52 6.93 -11.93 -10.15
C ALA A 52 6.43 -12.61 -11.44
N GLU A 53 5.25 -13.21 -11.43
CA GLU A 53 4.66 -13.82 -12.62
C GLU A 53 4.33 -12.78 -13.71
N VAL A 54 3.71 -11.65 -13.33
CA VAL A 54 3.42 -10.53 -14.24
C VAL A 54 4.72 -9.91 -14.74
N TRP A 55 5.70 -9.74 -13.86
CA TRP A 55 7.04 -9.22 -14.18
C TRP A 55 7.72 -10.07 -15.26
N CYS A 56 7.70 -11.41 -15.12
CA CYS A 56 8.28 -12.32 -16.10
C CYS A 56 7.69 -12.12 -17.50
N HIS A 57 6.36 -11.95 -17.59
CA HIS A 57 5.70 -11.71 -18.88
C HIS A 57 6.08 -10.36 -19.49
N ILE A 58 6.07 -9.29 -18.69
CA ILE A 58 6.46 -7.95 -19.14
C ILE A 58 7.92 -7.95 -19.62
N PHE A 59 8.83 -8.52 -18.83
CA PHE A 59 10.23 -8.59 -19.18
C PHE A 59 10.45 -9.39 -20.47
N ALA A 60 9.84 -10.57 -20.57
CA ALA A 60 9.95 -11.43 -21.76
C ALA A 60 9.48 -10.70 -23.03
N GLU A 61 8.36 -9.98 -22.96
CA GLU A 61 7.87 -9.15 -24.07
C GLU A 61 8.91 -8.10 -24.49
N LYS A 62 9.54 -7.41 -23.53
CA LYS A 62 10.56 -6.39 -23.81
C LYS A 62 11.83 -6.96 -24.46
N VAL A 63 12.21 -8.19 -24.12
CA VAL A 63 13.38 -8.86 -24.72
C VAL A 63 13.05 -9.73 -25.92
N GLY A 64 11.79 -9.68 -26.41
CA GLY A 64 11.37 -10.41 -27.61
C GLY A 64 11.22 -11.92 -27.42
N VAL A 65 11.00 -12.39 -26.19
CA VAL A 65 10.76 -13.80 -25.87
C VAL A 65 9.31 -14.02 -25.47
N LYS A 66 8.73 -15.14 -25.92
CA LYS A 66 7.37 -15.53 -25.59
C LYS A 66 7.38 -16.60 -24.50
N LEU A 67 6.93 -16.23 -23.31
CA LEU A 67 6.64 -17.19 -22.23
C LEU A 67 5.25 -17.80 -22.40
N ASP A 68 5.09 -19.03 -21.97
CA ASP A 68 3.78 -19.67 -21.88
C ASP A 68 3.01 -19.16 -20.65
N CYS A 69 1.82 -18.62 -20.88
CA CYS A 69 0.96 -18.00 -19.88
C CYS A 69 0.56 -18.97 -18.74
N ASN A 70 0.34 -20.25 -19.06
CA ASN A 70 -0.25 -21.21 -18.11
C ASN A 70 0.79 -22.09 -17.39
N THR A 71 2.05 -21.70 -17.40
CA THR A 71 3.12 -22.44 -16.71
C THR A 71 3.38 -21.92 -15.31
N GLU A 72 3.89 -22.77 -14.43
CA GLU A 72 4.30 -22.35 -13.09
C GLU A 72 5.45 -21.34 -13.13
N LEU A 73 5.56 -20.48 -12.09
CA LEU A 73 6.64 -19.51 -11.96
C LEU A 73 8.03 -20.14 -12.09
N ASN A 74 8.25 -21.35 -11.56
CA ASN A 74 9.52 -22.08 -11.70
C ASN A 74 9.92 -22.29 -13.17
N ASN A 75 8.95 -22.66 -14.01
CA ASN A 75 9.18 -22.90 -15.43
C ASN A 75 9.49 -21.59 -16.16
N LYS A 76 8.78 -20.51 -15.79
CA LYS A 76 9.06 -19.16 -16.31
C LYS A 76 10.47 -18.71 -15.97
N ILE A 77 10.91 -18.87 -14.71
CA ILE A 77 12.27 -18.52 -14.28
C ILE A 77 13.32 -19.35 -15.04
N THR A 78 13.11 -20.66 -15.15
CA THR A 78 14.03 -21.55 -15.88
C THR A 78 14.15 -21.14 -17.36
N GLN A 79 13.03 -20.79 -18.00
CA GLN A 79 13.06 -20.27 -19.37
C GLN A 79 13.81 -18.94 -19.45
N LEU A 80 13.54 -18.01 -18.54
CA LEU A 80 14.25 -16.73 -18.51
C LEU A 80 15.76 -16.89 -18.29
N GLN A 81 16.17 -17.80 -17.42
CA GLN A 81 17.57 -18.11 -17.16
C GLN A 81 18.28 -18.70 -18.38
N SER A 82 17.55 -19.43 -19.23
CA SER A 82 18.10 -19.95 -20.50
C SER A 82 18.36 -18.85 -21.54
N ILE A 83 17.76 -17.66 -21.36
CA ILE A 83 18.00 -16.49 -22.20
C ILE A 83 19.22 -15.75 -21.64
N THR A 84 20.29 -15.66 -22.44
CA THR A 84 21.62 -15.18 -22.01
C THR A 84 21.70 -13.73 -21.53
N ASN A 85 20.62 -12.96 -21.64
CA ASN A 85 20.61 -11.52 -21.38
C ASN A 85 20.02 -11.14 -20.02
N VAL A 86 19.51 -12.09 -19.24
CA VAL A 86 19.03 -11.81 -17.88
C VAL A 86 20.20 -11.88 -16.90
N PRO A 87 20.50 -10.81 -16.15
CA PRO A 87 21.56 -10.85 -15.15
C PRO A 87 21.27 -11.92 -14.09
N PRO A 88 22.26 -12.73 -13.65
CA PRO A 88 22.05 -13.80 -12.69
C PRO A 88 21.38 -13.34 -11.38
N TYR A 89 21.73 -12.15 -10.88
CA TYR A 89 21.13 -11.63 -9.65
C TYR A 89 19.61 -11.39 -9.78
N ILE A 90 19.11 -11.07 -10.97
CA ILE A 90 17.65 -10.92 -11.22
C ILE A 90 16.95 -12.28 -11.15
N ILE A 91 17.62 -13.34 -11.60
CA ILE A 91 17.13 -14.71 -11.44
C ILE A 91 17.10 -15.08 -9.95
N ASP A 92 18.13 -14.71 -9.19
CA ASP A 92 18.17 -14.94 -7.75
C ASP A 92 17.01 -14.23 -7.02
N GLU A 93 16.68 -12.97 -7.39
CA GLU A 93 15.53 -12.26 -6.80
C GLU A 93 14.19 -12.95 -7.12
N LEU A 94 14.00 -13.44 -8.35
CA LEU A 94 12.81 -14.21 -8.73
C LEU A 94 12.70 -15.51 -7.91
N GLU A 95 13.82 -16.20 -7.67
CA GLU A 95 13.88 -17.41 -6.86
C GLU A 95 13.59 -17.13 -5.38
N VAL A 96 14.10 -16.03 -4.82
CA VAL A 96 13.77 -15.58 -3.46
C VAL A 96 12.26 -15.42 -3.30
N ILE A 97 11.60 -14.74 -4.24
CA ILE A 97 10.15 -14.53 -4.21
C ILE A 97 9.41 -15.87 -4.34
N ARG A 98 9.81 -16.72 -5.29
CA ARG A 98 9.18 -18.04 -5.51
C ARG A 98 9.25 -18.91 -4.26
N LEU A 99 10.43 -19.02 -3.65
CA LEU A 99 10.66 -19.87 -2.49
C LEU A 99 9.89 -19.37 -1.26
N ASN A 100 9.97 -18.07 -0.95
CA ASN A 100 9.28 -17.51 0.21
C ASN A 100 7.77 -17.58 0.04
N ALA A 101 7.25 -17.26 -1.14
CA ALA A 101 5.81 -17.34 -1.38
C ALA A 101 5.28 -18.79 -1.32
N ASN A 102 6.03 -19.75 -1.87
CA ASN A 102 5.64 -21.16 -1.82
C ASN A 102 5.53 -21.69 -0.38
N LEU A 103 6.46 -21.27 0.49
CA LEU A 103 6.44 -21.70 1.89
C LEU A 103 5.17 -21.25 2.62
N GLY A 104 4.64 -20.07 2.29
CA GLY A 104 3.48 -19.49 2.96
C GLY A 104 2.12 -20.08 2.56
N VAL A 105 2.06 -20.88 1.49
CA VAL A 105 0.78 -21.31 0.87
C VAL A 105 0.68 -22.77 0.44
N HIS A 106 1.79 -23.51 0.42
CA HIS A 106 1.75 -24.94 0.10
C HIS A 106 1.81 -25.81 1.35
N ALA A 107 1.00 -26.88 1.33
CA ALA A 107 1.15 -27.99 2.26
C ALA A 107 2.27 -28.91 1.78
N TYR A 108 3.04 -29.44 2.72
CA TYR A 108 4.05 -30.47 2.46
C TYR A 108 3.79 -31.68 3.34
N CYS A 109 4.12 -32.86 2.82
CA CYS A 109 4.06 -34.09 3.57
C CYS A 109 5.38 -34.25 4.34
N SER A 110 5.30 -34.40 5.66
CA SER A 110 6.47 -34.68 6.50
C SER A 110 6.99 -36.10 6.25
N ILE A 111 8.21 -36.37 6.75
CA ILE A 111 8.77 -37.73 6.78
C ILE A 111 7.93 -38.72 7.61
N THR A 112 7.02 -38.21 8.46
CA THR A 112 6.07 -38.99 9.28
C THR A 112 4.72 -39.21 8.57
N ASN A 113 4.60 -38.85 7.29
CA ASN A 113 3.35 -38.86 6.51
C ASN A 113 2.25 -37.92 7.04
N GLU A 114 2.64 -36.85 7.73
CA GLU A 114 1.71 -35.83 8.20
C GLU A 114 1.69 -34.65 7.23
N TRP A 115 0.49 -34.16 6.92
CA TRP A 115 0.33 -32.96 6.10
C TRP A 115 0.51 -31.72 6.96
N VAL A 116 1.51 -30.92 6.62
CA VAL A 116 1.86 -29.70 7.36
C VAL A 116 1.79 -28.51 6.41
N GLY A 117 1.06 -27.46 6.79
CA GLY A 117 1.13 -26.15 6.16
C GLY A 117 1.98 -25.22 7.01
N ARG A 118 2.94 -24.50 6.41
CA ARG A 118 3.65 -23.40 7.08
C ARG A 118 2.92 -22.08 6.79
N ALA A 119 1.83 -21.83 7.52
CA ALA A 119 1.17 -20.52 7.47
C ALA A 119 2.00 -19.41 8.15
N GLN A 120 3.02 -19.76 8.94
CA GLN A 120 3.88 -18.79 9.63
C GLN A 120 5.13 -18.49 8.81
N THR A 121 5.14 -17.33 8.18
CA THR A 121 6.32 -16.72 7.55
C THR A 121 6.92 -15.70 8.51
N SER A 122 8.26 -15.73 8.69
CA SER A 122 8.94 -14.73 9.52
C SER A 122 8.95 -13.35 8.86
N GLN A 123 8.93 -12.28 9.66
CA GLN A 123 9.05 -10.90 9.17
C GLN A 123 10.31 -10.73 8.29
N LYS A 124 11.42 -11.37 8.66
CA LYS A 124 12.65 -11.37 7.87
C LYS A 124 12.44 -11.87 6.44
N GLN A 125 11.69 -12.96 6.27
CA GLN A 125 11.39 -13.49 4.94
C GLN A 125 10.49 -12.54 4.13
N VAL A 126 9.52 -11.90 4.79
CA VAL A 126 8.69 -10.86 4.15
C VAL A 126 9.58 -9.71 3.68
N ASN A 127 10.43 -9.16 4.55
CA ASN A 127 11.33 -8.05 4.21
C ASN A 127 12.24 -8.39 3.03
N ASN A 128 12.87 -9.57 3.06
CA ASN A 128 13.72 -10.03 1.97
C ASN A 128 12.92 -10.14 0.65
N THR A 129 11.68 -10.61 0.71
CA THR A 129 10.82 -10.73 -0.47
C THR A 129 10.43 -9.35 -1.01
N MET A 130 10.09 -8.40 -0.13
CA MET A 130 9.74 -7.04 -0.54
C MET A 130 10.92 -6.29 -1.18
N GLN A 131 12.14 -6.52 -0.66
CA GLN A 131 13.37 -6.01 -1.28
C GLN A 131 13.60 -6.61 -2.67
N ALA A 132 13.42 -7.93 -2.82
CA ALA A 132 13.52 -8.61 -4.10
C ALA A 132 12.52 -8.05 -5.13
N VAL A 133 11.27 -7.82 -4.72
CA VAL A 133 10.25 -7.18 -5.57
C VAL A 133 10.68 -5.78 -6.00
N LEU A 134 11.20 -4.95 -5.07
CA LEU A 134 11.66 -3.60 -5.43
C LEU A 134 12.83 -3.64 -6.42
N GLU A 135 13.73 -4.61 -6.26
CA GLU A 135 14.85 -4.82 -7.17
C GLU A 135 14.36 -5.17 -8.58
N LEU A 136 13.41 -6.11 -8.69
CA LEU A 136 12.76 -6.46 -9.95
C LEU A 136 12.05 -5.25 -10.59
N ALA A 137 11.27 -4.51 -9.81
CA ALA A 137 10.59 -3.29 -10.26
C ALA A 137 11.58 -2.27 -10.83
N SER A 138 12.65 -2.01 -10.07
CA SER A 138 13.70 -1.06 -10.43
C SER A 138 14.41 -1.47 -11.71
N PHE A 139 14.72 -2.76 -11.87
CA PHE A 139 15.38 -3.27 -13.07
C PHE A 139 14.53 -3.04 -14.33
N LEU A 140 13.22 -3.30 -14.29
CA LEU A 140 12.35 -3.03 -15.44
C LEU A 140 12.36 -1.55 -15.84
N VAL A 141 12.27 -0.63 -14.87
CA VAL A 141 12.14 0.78 -15.17
C VAL A 141 13.49 1.40 -15.57
N PHE A 142 14.53 1.21 -14.75
CA PHE A 142 15.80 1.89 -14.97
C PHE A 142 16.71 1.17 -15.99
N ASN A 143 16.69 -0.17 -16.05
CA ASN A 143 17.57 -0.91 -16.95
C ASN A 143 16.89 -1.25 -18.29
N ILE A 144 15.59 -1.52 -18.30
CA ILE A 144 14.87 -1.91 -19.53
C ILE A 144 14.20 -0.72 -20.22
N CYS A 145 13.51 0.17 -19.49
CA CYS A 145 12.94 1.39 -20.08
C CYS A 145 13.95 2.53 -20.24
N GLY A 146 15.09 2.48 -19.54
CA GLY A 146 16.13 3.52 -19.60
C GLY A 146 15.73 4.82 -18.91
N GLU A 147 14.78 4.75 -17.97
CA GLU A 147 14.40 5.88 -17.12
C GLU A 147 15.60 6.41 -16.33
N LYS A 148 15.68 7.73 -16.19
CA LYS A 148 16.75 8.38 -15.43
C LYS A 148 16.18 8.80 -14.09
N GLY A 149 16.56 8.09 -13.04
CA GLY A 149 16.14 8.37 -11.68
C GLY A 149 17.09 7.75 -10.67
N GLU A 150 16.90 8.12 -9.41
CA GLU A 150 17.62 7.51 -8.32
C GLU A 150 16.92 6.22 -7.89
N LYS A 151 17.68 5.13 -7.84
CA LYS A 151 17.17 3.85 -7.35
C LYS A 151 16.92 3.97 -5.85
N THR A 152 15.67 3.86 -5.44
CA THR A 152 15.31 3.92 -4.04
C THR A 152 15.66 2.61 -3.34
N SER A 153 16.15 2.71 -2.11
CA SER A 153 16.25 1.56 -1.21
C SER A 153 14.88 1.26 -0.63
N TRP A 154 14.53 -0.03 -0.55
CA TRP A 154 13.27 -0.44 0.03
C TRP A 154 13.17 0.01 1.49
N GLN A 155 12.03 0.57 1.85
CA GLN A 155 11.69 0.94 3.22
C GLN A 155 10.50 0.10 3.69
N ALA A 156 10.61 -0.45 4.89
CA ALA A 156 9.51 -1.18 5.50
C ALA A 156 8.26 -0.28 5.56
N PRO A 157 7.12 -0.72 5.00
CA PRO A 157 5.86 0.01 5.15
C PRO A 157 5.60 0.27 6.62
N THR A 158 5.33 1.53 6.97
CA THR A 158 4.98 1.87 8.35
C THR A 158 3.69 1.14 8.68
N HIS A 159 3.71 0.36 9.77
CA HIS A 159 2.59 -0.45 10.23
C HIS A 159 1.29 0.37 10.21
N LEU A 160 0.40 0.01 9.29
CA LEU A 160 -1.02 0.31 9.39
C LEU A 160 -1.60 -0.65 10.41
N ASP A 161 -1.30 -0.41 11.69
CA ASP A 161 -2.07 -0.99 12.76
C ASP A 161 -3.38 -0.18 12.88
N GLU A 162 -4.19 -0.24 11.82
CA GLU A 162 -5.52 0.37 11.74
C GLU A 162 -6.33 -0.03 12.97
N ILE A 163 -6.14 -1.25 13.47
CA ILE A 163 -6.76 -1.78 14.68
C ILE A 163 -6.29 -0.99 15.91
N LYS A 164 -4.99 -0.76 16.09
CA LYS A 164 -4.46 0.03 17.20
C LYS A 164 -4.87 1.50 17.11
N ASN A 165 -4.88 2.10 15.92
CA ASN A 165 -5.37 3.47 15.75
C ASN A 165 -6.88 3.55 16.04
N VAL A 166 -7.67 2.57 15.63
CA VAL A 166 -9.09 2.46 16.00
C VAL A 166 -9.23 2.31 17.52
N GLU A 167 -8.46 1.44 18.17
CA GLU A 167 -8.50 1.27 19.62
C GLU A 167 -8.14 2.58 20.37
N LEU A 168 -7.04 3.23 19.97
CA LEU A 168 -6.63 4.52 20.54
C LEU A 168 -7.69 5.60 20.30
N ALA A 169 -8.26 5.67 19.10
CA ALA A 169 -9.29 6.64 18.75
C ALA A 169 -10.60 6.40 19.53
N LEU A 170 -11.00 5.13 19.68
CA LEU A 170 -12.14 4.72 20.49
C LEU A 170 -11.93 5.11 21.96
N ASN A 171 -10.70 5.00 22.47
CA ASN A 171 -10.28 5.44 23.80
C ASN A 171 -10.08 6.97 23.93
N GLY A 172 -10.44 7.75 22.90
CA GLY A 172 -10.46 9.22 22.96
C GLY A 172 -9.13 9.89 22.62
N ASN A 173 -8.15 9.17 22.05
CA ASN A 173 -6.92 9.78 21.58
C ASN A 173 -7.21 10.70 20.38
N LYS A 174 -6.92 12.00 20.53
CA LYS A 174 -7.31 13.03 19.55
C LYS A 174 -6.53 12.89 18.23
N GLU A 175 -5.26 12.53 18.31
CA GLU A 175 -4.37 12.32 17.16
C GLU A 175 -4.80 11.10 16.33
N ALA A 176 -5.19 10.01 16.98
CA ALA A 176 -5.69 8.80 16.31
C ALA A 176 -7.02 9.05 15.60
N ASN A 177 -7.94 9.81 16.21
CA ASN A 177 -9.18 10.23 15.55
C ASN A 177 -8.89 11.07 14.29
N TYR A 178 -7.94 11.99 14.36
CA TYR A 178 -7.49 12.77 13.20
C TYR A 178 -6.84 11.90 12.12
N ALA A 179 -5.96 10.97 12.50
CA ALA A 179 -5.28 10.07 11.58
C ALA A 179 -6.26 9.19 10.79
N LEU A 180 -7.27 8.61 11.46
CA LEU A 180 -8.31 7.80 10.80
C LEU A 180 -9.18 8.63 9.86
N ALA A 181 -9.52 9.87 10.25
CA ALA A 181 -10.23 10.81 9.37
C ALA A 181 -9.41 11.14 8.11
N LYS A 182 -8.11 11.44 8.29
CA LYS A 182 -7.19 11.75 7.19
C LYS A 182 -7.01 10.56 6.24
N GLN A 183 -6.92 9.36 6.80
CA GLN A 183 -6.84 8.11 6.03
C GLN A 183 -8.09 7.88 5.18
N ALA A 184 -9.29 8.02 5.77
CA ALA A 184 -10.54 7.86 5.05
C ALA A 184 -10.67 8.86 3.88
N LEU A 185 -10.25 10.12 4.08
CA LEU A 185 -10.22 11.12 3.02
C LEU A 185 -9.26 10.74 1.88
N SER A 186 -8.04 10.32 2.21
CA SER A 186 -7.04 9.89 1.23
C SER A 186 -7.52 8.70 0.39
N GLN A 187 -8.18 7.72 1.02
CA GLN A 187 -8.77 6.58 0.32
C GLN A 187 -9.90 7.02 -0.62
N LEU A 188 -10.75 7.98 -0.21
CA LEU A 188 -11.78 8.54 -1.08
C LEU A 188 -11.19 9.28 -2.28
N GLU A 189 -10.14 10.08 -2.09
CA GLU A 189 -9.42 10.77 -3.17
C GLU A 189 -8.86 9.79 -4.21
N HIS A 190 -8.31 8.65 -3.77
CA HIS A 190 -7.85 7.59 -4.68
C HIS A 190 -8.97 7.07 -5.59
N TYR A 191 -10.20 6.95 -5.09
CA TYR A 191 -11.34 6.51 -5.91
C TYR A 191 -11.84 7.59 -6.87
N LYS A 192 -11.62 8.88 -6.60
CA LYS A 192 -12.02 9.98 -7.50
C LYS A 192 -11.33 9.89 -8.86
N ASN A 193 -10.11 9.36 -8.86
CA ASN A 193 -9.24 9.32 -10.03
C ASN A 193 -9.46 8.07 -10.91
N LYS A 194 -10.41 7.20 -10.58
CA LYS A 194 -10.74 6.01 -11.39
C LYS A 194 -12.04 6.24 -12.17
N GLU A 195 -11.95 6.22 -13.50
CA GLU A 195 -13.08 6.51 -14.41
C GLU A 195 -14.19 5.46 -14.42
N LEU A 196 -13.97 4.27 -13.86
CA LEU A 196 -15.00 3.23 -13.68
C LEU A 196 -15.16 2.85 -12.21
N VAL A 197 -16.34 3.12 -11.66
CA VAL A 197 -16.74 2.74 -10.30
C VAL A 197 -17.74 1.59 -10.41
N GLU A 198 -17.30 0.36 -10.09
CA GLU A 198 -18.17 -0.82 -10.00
C GLU A 198 -19.10 -0.74 -8.78
N ASP A 199 -20.16 -1.57 -8.73
CA ASP A 199 -21.13 -1.60 -7.63
C ASP A 199 -20.50 -1.88 -6.27
N LEU A 200 -19.51 -2.77 -6.24
CA LEU A 200 -18.74 -3.08 -5.04
C LEU A 200 -17.99 -1.83 -4.55
N THR A 201 -17.43 -1.05 -5.48
CA THR A 201 -16.75 0.21 -5.21
C THR A 201 -17.74 1.29 -4.71
N ARG A 202 -18.99 1.31 -5.21
CA ARG A 202 -20.02 2.26 -4.73
C ARG A 202 -20.35 2.04 -3.25
N ASN A 203 -20.51 0.78 -2.83
CA ASN A 203 -20.77 0.45 -1.43
C ASN A 203 -19.56 0.78 -0.54
N GLN A 204 -18.35 0.50 -1.01
CA GLN A 204 -17.11 0.87 -0.30
C GLN A 204 -16.99 2.39 -0.13
N ILE A 205 -17.22 3.18 -1.19
CA ILE A 205 -17.23 4.65 -1.12
C ILE A 205 -18.28 5.14 -0.12
N LYS A 206 -19.46 4.54 -0.09
CA LYS A 206 -20.52 4.90 0.87
C LYS A 206 -20.08 4.65 2.31
N THR A 207 -19.44 3.51 2.58
CA THR A 207 -18.89 3.21 3.91
C THR A 207 -17.78 4.20 4.28
N LEU A 208 -16.83 4.45 3.39
CA LEU A 208 -15.73 5.38 3.62
C LEU A 208 -16.20 6.81 3.89
N LYS A 209 -17.28 7.27 3.23
CA LYS A 209 -17.90 8.57 3.53
C LYS A 209 -18.42 8.62 4.96
N ARG A 210 -19.04 7.54 5.44
CA ARG A 210 -19.54 7.46 6.82
C ARG A 210 -18.40 7.40 7.83
N ASP A 211 -17.33 6.65 7.52
CA ASP A 211 -16.14 6.59 8.36
C ASP A 211 -15.46 7.96 8.44
N LEU A 212 -15.31 8.65 7.30
CA LEU A 212 -14.80 10.01 7.25
C LEU A 212 -15.61 10.96 8.14
N GLU A 213 -16.94 10.97 7.98
CA GLU A 213 -17.84 11.80 8.80
C GLU A 213 -17.74 11.47 10.29
N TYR A 214 -17.72 10.18 10.64
CA TYR A 214 -17.62 9.71 12.01
C TYR A 214 -16.30 10.13 12.67
N TRP A 215 -15.17 9.84 12.04
CA TRP A 215 -13.85 10.16 12.61
C TRP A 215 -13.59 11.65 12.64
N LEU A 216 -14.02 12.42 11.64
CA LEU A 216 -13.95 13.89 11.67
C LEU A 216 -14.77 14.48 12.82
N SER A 217 -15.98 13.97 13.05
CA SER A 217 -16.84 14.42 14.15
C SER A 217 -16.18 14.16 15.50
N ARG A 218 -15.59 12.98 15.70
CA ARG A 218 -14.85 12.67 16.92
C ARG A 218 -13.57 13.48 17.07
N SER A 219 -12.83 13.67 15.99
CA SER A 219 -11.62 14.48 15.95
C SER A 219 -11.91 15.93 16.39
N ALA A 220 -13.04 16.49 15.94
CA ALA A 220 -13.51 17.81 16.37
C ALA A 220 -13.93 17.83 17.84
N LEU A 221 -14.67 16.83 18.31
CA LEU A 221 -15.06 16.72 19.73
C LEU A 221 -13.84 16.65 20.67
N CYS A 222 -12.75 16.05 20.23
CA CYS A 222 -11.51 15.94 20.98
C CYS A 222 -10.54 17.12 20.74
N ASN A 223 -10.94 18.15 19.99
CA ASN A 223 -10.12 19.31 19.62
C ASN A 223 -8.74 18.91 19.05
N ALA A 224 -8.73 17.93 18.13
CA ALA A 224 -7.51 17.57 17.43
C ALA A 224 -7.11 18.67 16.43
N GLU A 225 -5.83 19.02 16.40
CA GLU A 225 -5.30 20.05 15.52
C GLU A 225 -5.43 19.64 14.03
N GLY A 226 -5.70 20.60 13.15
CA GLY A 226 -5.86 20.37 11.72
C GLY A 226 -7.23 19.80 11.30
N THR A 227 -8.10 19.48 12.25
CA THR A 227 -9.45 18.97 11.98
C THR A 227 -10.28 19.93 11.14
N ALA A 228 -10.21 21.23 11.42
CA ALA A 228 -10.94 22.24 10.66
C ALA A 228 -10.50 22.28 9.19
N LEU A 229 -9.19 22.16 8.92
CA LEU A 229 -8.66 22.09 7.57
C LEU A 229 -9.13 20.81 6.85
N LEU A 230 -9.18 19.69 7.55
CA LEU A 230 -9.60 18.41 7.00
C LEU A 230 -11.09 18.41 6.62
N TYR A 231 -11.95 19.01 7.46
CA TYR A 231 -13.35 19.29 7.10
C TYR A 231 -13.47 20.16 5.85
N ALA A 232 -12.67 21.22 5.76
CA ALA A 232 -12.70 22.12 4.62
C ALA A 232 -12.39 21.40 3.30
N LYS A 233 -11.34 20.56 3.30
CA LYS A 233 -10.98 19.71 2.16
C LYS A 233 -12.09 18.71 1.81
N ALA A 234 -12.66 18.03 2.81
CA ALA A 234 -13.75 17.07 2.59
C ALA A 234 -14.99 17.71 1.94
N TYR A 235 -15.34 18.94 2.32
CA TYR A 235 -16.42 19.70 1.68
C TYR A 235 -16.05 20.17 0.27
N GLN A 236 -14.86 20.73 0.07
CA GLN A 236 -14.38 21.18 -1.24
C GLN A 236 -14.40 20.04 -2.27
N LEU A 237 -14.01 18.84 -1.83
CA LEU A 237 -13.98 17.65 -2.67
C LEU A 237 -15.36 17.00 -2.87
N LYS A 238 -16.41 17.52 -2.23
CA LYS A 238 -17.80 17.01 -2.25
C LYS A 238 -17.94 15.61 -1.67
N TRP A 239 -17.07 15.25 -0.72
CA TRP A 239 -17.17 13.98 0.00
C TRP A 239 -18.19 14.04 1.13
N LEU A 240 -18.34 15.21 1.76
CA LEU A 240 -19.36 15.53 2.75
C LEU A 240 -20.37 16.56 2.22
N GLN A 241 -21.56 16.59 2.83
CA GLN A 241 -22.61 17.55 2.49
C GLN A 241 -22.51 18.78 3.41
N PRO A 242 -22.29 20.00 2.87
CA PRO A 242 -22.20 21.21 3.67
C PRO A 242 -23.57 21.62 4.23
N SER A 243 -23.57 22.32 5.36
CA SER A 243 -24.73 23.04 5.88
C SER A 243 -24.49 24.56 5.84
N GLU A 244 -25.53 25.36 6.08
CA GLU A 244 -25.44 26.82 6.09
C GLU A 244 -24.38 27.34 7.08
N HIS A 245 -24.16 26.63 8.18
CA HIS A 245 -23.25 27.04 9.26
C HIS A 245 -21.99 26.17 9.36
N HIS A 246 -21.89 25.11 8.55
CA HIS A 246 -20.74 24.21 8.54
C HIS A 246 -20.42 23.79 7.10
N ASN A 247 -19.52 24.55 6.49
CA ASN A 247 -19.12 24.41 5.09
C ASN A 247 -17.62 24.72 4.91
N ALA A 248 -17.11 24.50 3.69
CA ALA A 248 -15.70 24.68 3.37
C ALA A 248 -15.16 26.06 3.81
N GLU A 249 -15.87 27.15 3.52
CA GLU A 249 -15.43 28.51 3.84
C GLU A 249 -15.33 28.72 5.36
N THR A 250 -16.34 28.31 6.12
CA THR A 250 -16.34 28.43 7.58
C THR A 250 -15.23 27.59 8.22
N CYS A 251 -14.96 26.41 7.68
CA CYS A 251 -13.92 25.50 8.16
C CYS A 251 -12.51 26.02 7.83
N TYR A 252 -12.28 26.59 6.64
CA TYR A 252 -11.02 27.26 6.32
C TYR A 252 -10.76 28.45 7.25
N LYS A 253 -11.78 29.28 7.53
CA LYS A 253 -11.65 30.40 8.48
C LYS A 253 -11.31 29.92 9.89
N ALA A 254 -11.82 28.77 10.31
CA ALA A 254 -11.48 28.17 11.60
C ALA A 254 -10.03 27.62 11.59
N ALA A 255 -9.63 26.91 10.53
CA ALA A 255 -8.29 26.38 10.37
C ALA A 255 -7.20 27.46 10.41
N ILE A 256 -7.45 28.61 9.78
CA ILE A 256 -6.52 29.75 9.80
C ILE A 256 -6.34 30.30 11.23
N LYS A 257 -7.39 30.26 12.07
CA LYS A 257 -7.30 30.69 13.48
C LYS A 257 -6.56 29.70 14.36
N GLU A 258 -6.58 28.41 14.01
CA GLU A 258 -5.87 27.34 14.71
C GLU A 258 -4.37 27.27 14.32
N CYS A 259 -4.00 27.85 13.18
CA CYS A 259 -2.65 27.74 12.62
C CYS A 259 -1.74 28.89 13.07
N GLU A 260 -0.93 28.68 14.10
CA GLU A 260 0.10 29.66 14.53
C GLU A 260 1.27 29.77 13.52
N SER A 261 1.50 28.74 12.69
CA SER A 261 2.61 28.67 11.72
C SER A 261 2.30 29.25 10.33
N GLY A 262 1.02 29.48 10.00
CA GLY A 262 0.57 30.04 8.72
C GLY A 262 0.43 29.05 7.54
N GLU A 263 0.64 27.75 7.74
CA GLU A 263 0.49 26.73 6.67
C GLU A 263 -0.95 26.61 6.14
N ALA A 264 -1.96 26.98 6.93
CA ALA A 264 -3.36 27.00 6.50
C ALA A 264 -3.71 28.16 5.54
N HIS A 265 -2.76 29.04 5.21
CA HIS A 265 -2.94 30.14 4.25
C HIS A 265 -2.76 29.74 2.77
N TYR A 266 -2.24 28.54 2.49
CA TYR A 266 -1.96 28.02 1.15
C TYR A 266 -2.90 26.84 0.80
#